data_AF-S7RN94-F1
#
_entry.id   AF-S7RN94-F1
#
_cell.length_a   1.000
_cell.length_b   1.000
_cell.length_c   1.000
_cell.angle_alpha   90.00
_cell.angle_beta   90.00
_cell.angle_gamma   90.00
#
_symmetry.space_group_name_H-M   'P 1'
#
loop_
_entity.id
_entity.type
_entity.pdbx_description
1 polymer ?
#
loop_
_entity_poly.entity_id
_entity_poly.type
_entity_poly.pdbx_seq_one_letter_code
_entity_poly.pdbx_strand_id
1 'polypeptide(L)'
;CTANAACGFSKTTFKCDLKKGSGQITAANKQGCALMNQMQGLFQAVNGKSAAGVIPAAVASEFNHISGHVLKGEASNPDAGRHTKSAWLATHKNQTPTTQNAKTHILQFPPLKTVWDDGFYDDTDIKNMCAVSIALRKKAGSARASFVVQTPFGTPICVETFTQGTGSCFPVGTDKPKQGLGQQCGQGQD
;
A
#
# COMPACT_ATOMS: atom_id res chain seq x y z
N CYS A 1 -8.12 19.00 10.19
CA CYS A 1 -8.01 17.69 10.85
C CYS A 1 -6.75 17.59 11.69
N THR A 2 -5.60 17.36 11.05
CA THR A 2 -4.31 17.09 11.69
C THR A 2 -3.68 18.30 12.37
N ALA A 3 -4.25 19.49 12.19
CA ALA A 3 -3.91 20.70 12.94
C ALA A 3 -4.49 20.71 14.38
N ASN A 4 -5.50 19.89 14.67
CA ASN A 4 -6.07 19.75 16.02
C ASN A 4 -5.53 18.47 16.67
N ALA A 5 -4.87 18.60 17.83
CA ALA A 5 -4.27 17.48 18.55
C ALA A 5 -5.29 16.44 19.06
N ALA A 6 -6.55 16.83 19.24
CA ALA A 6 -7.65 15.96 19.64
C ALA A 6 -8.29 15.19 18.47
N CYS A 7 -7.91 15.47 17.23
CA CYS A 7 -8.49 14.85 16.04
C CYS A 7 -7.52 13.89 15.34
N GLY A 8 -8.09 12.91 14.66
CA GLY A 8 -7.40 12.05 13.70
C GLY A 8 -8.20 11.93 12.42
N PHE A 9 -7.51 11.93 11.28
CA PHE A 9 -8.09 11.60 9.98
C PHE A 9 -8.07 10.07 9.83
N SER A 10 -9.26 9.46 9.74
CA SER A 10 -9.42 8.03 9.54
C SER A 10 -8.93 7.59 8.16
N LYS A 11 -7.97 6.67 8.12
CA LYS A 11 -7.44 6.09 6.88
C LYS A 11 -8.46 5.20 6.15
N THR A 12 -9.53 4.80 6.83
CA THR A 12 -10.55 3.86 6.32
C THR A 12 -11.82 4.58 5.89
N THR A 13 -12.31 5.49 6.72
CA THR A 13 -13.58 6.21 6.48
C THR A 13 -13.35 7.56 5.79
N PHE A 14 -12.11 8.01 5.68
CA PHE A 14 -11.72 9.30 5.10
C PHE A 14 -12.38 10.50 5.78
N LYS A 15 -12.62 10.39 7.09
CA LYS A 15 -13.27 11.43 7.92
C LYS A 15 -12.36 11.90 9.03
N CYS A 16 -12.61 13.13 9.46
CA CYS A 16 -12.03 13.68 10.67
C CYS A 16 -12.88 13.31 11.86
N ASP A 17 -12.32 12.48 12.73
CA ASP A 17 -12.98 12.05 13.95
C ASP A 17 -12.09 12.39 15.16
N LEU A 18 -12.62 12.18 16.36
CA LEU A 18 -11.79 12.19 17.58
C LEU A 18 -10.63 11.21 17.42
N LYS A 19 -9.48 11.60 17.97
CA LYS A 19 -8.28 10.76 17.96
C LYS A 19 -8.57 9.43 18.65
N LYS A 20 -8.43 8.37 17.88
CA LYS A 20 -8.42 6.96 18.27
C LYS A 20 -7.01 6.42 17.96
N GLY A 21 -6.66 5.23 18.45
CA GLY A 21 -5.31 4.66 18.35
C GLY A 21 -4.78 4.47 16.91
N SER A 22 -4.59 3.22 16.48
CA SER A 22 -4.12 2.90 15.12
C SER A 22 -5.14 3.26 14.03
N GLY A 23 -4.70 3.31 12.76
CA GLY A 23 -5.59 3.56 11.62
C GLY A 23 -5.97 5.03 11.39
N GLN A 24 -5.34 5.98 12.09
CA GLN A 24 -5.56 7.41 11.91
C GLN A 24 -4.27 8.20 11.63
N ILE A 25 -4.40 9.28 10.87
CA ILE A 25 -3.38 10.30 10.69
C ILE A 25 -3.69 11.45 11.65
N THR A 26 -2.72 11.79 12.46
CA THR A 26 -2.76 12.76 13.56
C THR A 26 -1.71 13.85 13.33
N ALA A 27 -1.62 14.82 14.23
CA ALA A 27 -0.57 15.83 14.21
C ALA A 27 0.85 15.22 14.21
N ALA A 28 1.04 14.09 14.90
CA ALA A 28 2.34 13.45 15.09
C ALA A 28 2.85 12.68 13.85
N ASN A 29 1.95 12.27 12.95
CA ASN A 29 2.27 11.51 11.75
C ASN A 29 1.66 12.15 10.48
N LYS A 30 1.64 13.49 10.43
CA LYS A 30 1.04 14.29 9.36
C LYS A 30 1.59 14.00 7.95
N GLN A 31 2.77 13.38 7.84
CA GLN A 31 3.32 12.90 6.57
C GLN A 31 2.40 11.90 5.87
N GLY A 32 1.52 11.20 6.60
CA GLY A 32 0.50 10.31 6.03
C GLY A 32 -0.56 11.01 5.19
N CYS A 33 -0.70 12.34 5.31
CA CYS A 33 -1.64 13.11 4.50
C CYS A 33 -1.34 13.00 3.00
N ALA A 34 -0.09 12.80 2.60
CA ALA A 34 0.27 12.74 1.18
C ALA A 34 -0.40 11.53 0.48
N LEU A 35 -0.44 10.36 1.13
CA LEU A 35 -1.14 9.18 0.61
C LEU A 35 -2.65 9.46 0.53
N MET A 36 -3.24 10.07 1.55
CA MET A 36 -4.66 10.44 1.50
C MET A 36 -4.96 11.41 0.36
N ASN A 37 -4.11 12.41 0.13
CA ASN A 37 -4.29 13.36 -0.98
C ASN A 37 -4.26 12.64 -2.34
N GLN A 38 -3.35 11.68 -2.54
CA GLN A 38 -3.34 10.87 -3.76
C GLN A 38 -4.62 10.04 -3.89
N MET A 39 -5.08 9.41 -2.81
CA MET A 39 -6.32 8.66 -2.80
C MET A 39 -7.53 9.53 -3.13
N GLN A 40 -7.63 10.73 -2.54
CA GLN A 40 -8.73 11.67 -2.82
C GLN A 40 -8.72 12.20 -4.26
N GLY A 41 -7.54 12.28 -4.89
CA GLY A 41 -7.43 12.62 -6.31
C GLY A 41 -7.93 11.51 -7.24
N LEU A 42 -7.89 10.24 -6.82
CA LEU A 42 -8.31 9.08 -7.62
C LEU A 42 -9.72 8.60 -7.29
N PHE A 43 -10.09 8.64 -6.02
CA PHE A 43 -11.37 8.25 -5.50
C PHE A 43 -12.12 9.52 -5.21
N GLN A 44 -12.99 9.94 -6.12
CA GLN A 44 -13.75 11.16 -5.92
C GLN A 44 -14.83 10.95 -4.84
N ALA A 45 -15.15 12.04 -4.12
CA ALA A 45 -16.28 12.05 -3.23
C ALA A 45 -17.58 11.75 -4.00
N VAL A 46 -18.44 10.93 -3.41
CA VAL A 46 -19.78 10.69 -3.96
C VAL A 46 -20.71 11.71 -3.33
N ASN A 47 -21.12 12.71 -4.12
CA ASN A 47 -22.06 13.75 -3.68
C ASN A 47 -23.28 13.12 -2.97
N GLY A 48 -23.58 13.63 -1.78
CA GLY A 48 -24.71 13.18 -0.95
C GLY A 48 -24.48 11.90 -0.14
N LYS A 49 -23.35 11.18 -0.29
CA LYS A 49 -23.03 9.97 0.49
C LYS A 49 -21.75 10.09 1.32
N SER A 50 -20.74 10.80 0.83
CA SER A 50 -19.51 11.06 1.60
C SER A 50 -18.89 12.40 1.23
N ALA A 51 -18.45 13.17 2.23
CA ALA A 51 -17.70 14.41 2.04
C ALA A 51 -16.25 14.18 1.57
N ALA A 52 -15.79 12.93 1.60
CA ALA A 52 -14.50 12.49 1.10
C ALA A 52 -14.68 11.28 0.18
N GLY A 53 -13.77 11.14 -0.78
CA GLY A 53 -13.64 9.95 -1.60
C GLY A 53 -13.36 8.71 -0.78
N VAL A 54 -14.04 7.61 -1.11
CA VAL A 54 -13.82 6.28 -0.51
C VAL A 54 -13.36 5.32 -1.59
N ILE A 55 -12.62 4.28 -1.20
CA ILE A 55 -12.17 3.24 -2.13
C ILE A 55 -13.40 2.64 -2.85
N PRO A 56 -13.48 2.68 -4.19
CA PRO A 56 -14.59 2.12 -4.93
C PRO A 56 -14.78 0.62 -4.65
N ALA A 57 -16.03 0.15 -4.63
CA ALA A 57 -16.35 -1.24 -4.29
C ALA A 57 -15.59 -2.26 -5.14
N ALA A 58 -15.44 -2.01 -6.45
CA ALA A 58 -14.69 -2.89 -7.35
C ALA A 58 -13.17 -2.92 -7.06
N VAL A 59 -12.60 -1.85 -6.51
CA VAL A 59 -11.19 -1.80 -6.08
C VAL A 59 -11.05 -2.52 -4.73
N ALA A 60 -11.95 -2.24 -3.79
CA ALA A 60 -11.97 -2.89 -2.48
C ALA A 60 -12.18 -4.40 -2.59
N SER A 61 -13.07 -4.86 -3.48
CA SER A 61 -13.33 -6.29 -3.71
C SER A 61 -12.10 -7.01 -4.24
N GLU A 62 -11.34 -6.38 -5.14
CA GLU A 62 -10.11 -6.98 -5.66
C GLU A 62 -9.04 -7.05 -4.58
N PHE A 63 -8.85 -5.98 -3.79
CA PHE A 63 -7.93 -6.05 -2.65
C PHE A 63 -8.34 -7.16 -1.67
N ASN A 64 -9.62 -7.27 -1.33
CA ASN A 64 -10.10 -8.30 -0.42
C ASN A 64 -9.80 -9.70 -0.96
N HIS A 65 -9.94 -9.92 -2.27
CA HIS A 65 -9.60 -11.18 -2.93
C HIS A 65 -8.11 -11.53 -2.81
N ILE A 66 -7.21 -10.57 -3.07
CA ILE A 66 -5.76 -10.80 -3.05
C ILE A 66 -5.14 -10.69 -1.65
N SER A 67 -5.85 -10.13 -0.66
CA SER A 67 -5.27 -9.76 0.63
C SER A 67 -4.66 -10.93 1.40
N GLY A 68 -5.24 -12.13 1.29
CA GLY A 68 -4.67 -13.34 1.88
C GLY A 68 -3.28 -13.67 1.29
N HIS A 69 -3.16 -13.62 -0.02
CA HIS A 69 -1.90 -13.84 -0.73
C HIS A 69 -0.86 -12.76 -0.35
N VAL A 70 -1.29 -11.50 -0.30
CA VAL A 70 -0.44 -10.35 0.02
C VAL A 70 0.06 -10.40 1.47
N LEU A 71 -0.82 -10.59 2.44
CA LEU A 71 -0.50 -10.45 3.87
C LEU A 71 -0.05 -11.75 4.53
N LYS A 72 -0.31 -12.91 3.93
CA LYS A 72 0.00 -14.22 4.52
C LYS A 72 0.75 -15.17 3.58
N GLY A 73 0.62 -14.98 2.27
CA GLY A 73 1.19 -15.88 1.26
C GLY A 73 0.35 -17.10 0.97
N GLU A 74 0.83 -17.91 0.02
CA GLU A 74 0.19 -19.18 -0.34
C GLU A 74 0.69 -20.33 0.54
N ALA A 75 -0.22 -21.08 1.15
CA ALA A 75 0.16 -22.20 2.02
C ALA A 75 1.01 -23.27 1.30
N SER A 76 0.77 -23.49 0.01
CA SER A 76 1.45 -24.51 -0.81
C SER A 76 2.75 -24.05 -1.45
N ASN A 77 3.06 -22.75 -1.46
CA ASN A 77 4.27 -22.21 -2.07
C ASN A 77 4.87 -21.13 -1.16
N PRO A 78 6.02 -21.37 -0.50
CA PRO A 78 6.63 -20.42 0.43
C PRO A 78 7.10 -19.13 -0.26
N ASP A 79 7.39 -19.17 -1.55
CA ASP A 79 7.93 -18.02 -2.30
C ASP A 79 6.83 -17.11 -2.89
N ALA A 80 5.59 -17.60 -2.99
CA ALA A 80 4.46 -16.85 -3.55
C ALA A 80 3.76 -15.95 -2.53
N GLY A 81 3.57 -14.66 -2.86
CA GLY A 81 2.92 -13.69 -1.99
C GLY A 81 3.81 -13.26 -0.81
N ARG A 82 3.26 -13.12 0.41
CA ARG A 82 4.01 -12.76 1.64
C ARG A 82 4.77 -11.45 1.50
N HIS A 83 4.04 -10.40 1.17
CA HIS A 83 4.64 -9.09 0.93
C HIS A 83 4.79 -8.26 2.20
N THR A 84 4.59 -8.84 3.38
CA THR A 84 4.98 -8.25 4.66
C THR A 84 6.20 -8.98 5.24
N LYS A 85 7.03 -8.25 5.98
CA LYS A 85 8.21 -8.81 6.65
C LYS A 85 7.87 -9.99 7.54
N SER A 86 6.83 -9.88 8.38
CA SER A 86 6.45 -10.99 9.26
C SER A 86 6.02 -12.23 8.48
N ALA A 87 5.22 -12.06 7.41
CA ALA A 87 4.76 -13.17 6.58
C ALA A 87 5.91 -13.86 5.85
N TRP A 88 6.85 -13.08 5.30
CA TRP A 88 8.04 -13.64 4.62
C TRP A 88 8.89 -14.46 5.60
N LEU A 89 9.26 -13.86 6.74
CA LEU A 89 10.12 -14.48 7.74
C LEU A 89 9.48 -15.68 8.46
N ALA A 90 8.15 -15.81 8.43
CA ALA A 90 7.47 -17.01 8.94
C ALA A 90 7.88 -18.29 8.19
N THR A 91 8.24 -18.17 6.91
CA THR A 91 8.67 -19.28 6.05
C THR A 91 10.16 -19.25 5.71
N HIS A 92 10.77 -18.06 5.74
CA HIS A 92 12.18 -17.83 5.44
C HIS A 92 12.97 -17.45 6.70
N LYS A 93 12.98 -18.36 7.67
CA LYS A 93 13.60 -18.11 8.98
C LYS A 93 15.08 -17.74 8.81
N ASN A 94 15.52 -16.79 9.63
CA ASN A 94 16.91 -16.30 9.69
C ASN A 94 17.40 -15.55 8.46
N GLN A 95 16.56 -15.34 7.43
CA GLN A 95 16.95 -14.41 6.37
C GLN A 95 17.04 -12.99 6.91
N THR A 96 18.03 -12.25 6.41
CA THR A 96 18.21 -10.83 6.66
C THR A 96 17.97 -10.06 5.38
N PRO A 97 17.41 -8.83 5.45
CA PRO A 97 17.25 -8.02 4.26
C PRO A 97 18.62 -7.68 3.65
N THR A 98 18.76 -7.85 2.33
CA THR A 98 19.91 -7.37 1.55
C THR A 98 19.89 -5.85 1.40
N THR A 99 18.70 -5.25 1.46
CA THR A 99 18.53 -3.79 1.32
C THR A 99 17.38 -3.33 2.19
N GLN A 100 17.53 -2.15 2.79
CA GLN A 100 16.54 -1.53 3.66
C GLN A 100 16.51 -0.03 3.36
N ASN A 101 15.34 0.49 3.00
CA ASN A 101 15.18 1.94 2.82
C ASN A 101 14.50 2.55 4.05
N ALA A 102 15.26 3.28 4.86
CA ALA A 102 14.77 3.88 6.10
C ALA A 102 13.68 4.96 5.91
N LYS A 103 13.52 5.52 4.70
CA LYS A 103 12.49 6.54 4.42
C LYS A 103 11.16 5.92 3.98
N THR A 104 11.20 4.77 3.33
CA THR A 104 10.03 4.09 2.80
C THR A 104 9.68 2.83 3.57
N HIS A 105 10.56 2.35 4.46
CA HIS A 105 10.39 1.11 5.22
C HIS A 105 10.10 -0.11 4.33
N ILE A 106 10.64 -0.11 3.11
CA ILE A 106 10.65 -1.26 2.21
C ILE A 106 11.94 -2.04 2.45
N LEU A 107 11.80 -3.35 2.60
CA LEU A 107 12.90 -4.28 2.75
C LEU A 107 13.01 -5.13 1.48
N GLN A 108 14.23 -5.50 1.12
CA GLN A 108 14.49 -6.50 0.10
C GLN A 108 15.22 -7.69 0.71
N PHE A 109 14.74 -8.89 0.45
CA PHE A 109 15.33 -10.17 0.82
C PHE A 109 15.87 -10.92 -0.42
N PRO A 110 16.82 -11.86 -0.25
CA PRO A 110 17.28 -12.69 -1.35
C PRO A 110 16.14 -13.54 -1.97
N PRO A 111 16.15 -13.80 -3.29
CA PRO A 111 17.09 -13.23 -4.25
C PRO A 111 16.78 -11.76 -4.57
N LEU A 112 15.51 -11.36 -4.69
CA LEU A 112 15.07 -9.97 -4.95
C LEU A 112 13.65 -9.69 -4.39
N LYS A 113 13.21 -10.41 -3.36
CA LYS A 113 11.87 -10.27 -2.80
C LYS A 113 11.73 -8.94 -2.07
N THR A 114 10.74 -8.14 -2.39
CA THR A 114 10.47 -6.89 -1.68
C THR A 114 9.21 -6.99 -0.84
N VAL A 115 9.27 -6.43 0.37
CA VAL A 115 8.20 -6.50 1.37
C VAL A 115 8.04 -5.17 2.10
N TRP A 116 6.84 -4.91 2.61
CA TRP A 116 6.59 -3.86 3.60
C TRP A 116 7.12 -4.30 4.96
N ASP A 117 7.86 -3.42 5.66
CA ASP A 117 8.16 -3.63 7.07
C ASP A 117 6.89 -3.33 7.90
N ASP A 118 6.18 -4.38 8.28
CA ASP A 118 4.95 -4.32 9.07
C ASP A 118 5.17 -3.94 10.54
N GLY A 119 6.42 -3.65 10.94
CA GLY A 119 6.70 -2.85 12.13
C GLY A 119 6.37 -1.36 11.96
N PHE A 120 6.23 -0.89 10.71
CA PHE A 120 5.91 0.51 10.36
C PHE A 120 4.60 0.64 9.58
N TYR A 121 4.30 -0.32 8.70
CA TYR A 121 3.07 -0.37 7.94
C TYR A 121 1.98 -1.14 8.68
N ASP A 122 0.79 -0.57 8.80
CA ASP A 122 -0.40 -1.33 9.17
C ASP A 122 -1.13 -1.89 7.92
N ASP A 123 -2.00 -2.88 8.09
CA ASP A 123 -2.80 -3.46 6.99
C ASP A 123 -3.62 -2.42 6.23
N THR A 124 -4.00 -1.32 6.89
CA THR A 124 -4.77 -0.24 6.27
C THR A 124 -3.89 0.59 5.33
N ASP A 125 -2.63 0.85 5.71
CA ASP A 125 -1.65 1.50 4.84
C ASP A 125 -1.41 0.66 3.58
N ILE A 126 -1.17 -0.65 3.74
CA ILE A 126 -0.99 -1.58 2.62
C ILE A 126 -2.22 -1.59 1.72
N LYS A 127 -3.42 -1.75 2.30
CA LYS A 127 -4.68 -1.71 1.56
C LYS A 127 -4.85 -0.42 0.76
N ASN A 128 -4.55 0.72 1.38
CA ASN A 128 -4.72 2.03 0.76
C ASN A 128 -3.75 2.23 -0.41
N MET A 129 -2.49 1.79 -0.26
CA MET A 129 -1.51 1.84 -1.34
C MET A 129 -1.85 0.88 -2.49
N CYS A 130 -2.30 -0.34 -2.16
CA CYS A 130 -2.79 -1.29 -3.15
C CYS A 130 -4.02 -0.78 -3.88
N ALA A 131 -4.97 -0.14 -3.19
CA ALA A 131 -6.14 0.45 -3.81
C ALA A 131 -5.77 1.49 -4.87
N VAL A 132 -4.78 2.35 -4.59
CA VAL A 132 -4.24 3.30 -5.58
C VAL A 132 -3.69 2.57 -6.80
N SER A 133 -2.80 1.58 -6.60
CA SER A 133 -2.18 0.86 -7.71
C SER A 133 -3.20 0.05 -8.54
N ILE A 134 -4.15 -0.64 -7.88
CA ILE A 134 -5.25 -1.36 -8.54
C ILE A 134 -6.08 -0.40 -9.41
N ALA A 135 -6.44 0.77 -8.88
CA ALA A 135 -7.24 1.74 -9.61
C ALA A 135 -6.53 2.28 -10.86
N LEU A 136 -5.22 2.59 -10.73
CA LEU A 136 -4.39 3.03 -11.84
C LEU A 136 -4.22 1.94 -12.89
N ARG A 137 -3.98 0.69 -12.47
CA ARG A 137 -3.89 -0.48 -13.35
C ARG A 137 -5.18 -0.71 -14.12
N LYS A 138 -6.34 -0.64 -13.45
CA LYS A 138 -7.66 -0.74 -14.09
C LYS A 138 -7.87 0.36 -15.11
N LYS A 139 -7.52 1.60 -14.77
CA LYS A 139 -7.60 2.74 -15.69
C LYS A 139 -6.70 2.58 -16.92
N ALA A 140 -5.54 1.96 -16.75
CA ALA A 140 -4.62 1.65 -17.84
C ALA A 140 -5.05 0.45 -18.71
N GLY A 141 -6.06 -0.32 -18.29
CA GLY A 141 -6.51 -1.51 -19.02
C GLY A 141 -5.50 -2.67 -18.96
N SER A 142 -4.61 -2.69 -17.97
CA SER A 142 -3.50 -3.66 -17.90
C SER A 142 -3.80 -4.83 -16.94
N ALA A 143 -3.43 -6.05 -17.32
CA ALA A 143 -3.54 -7.22 -16.44
C ALA A 143 -2.51 -7.19 -15.29
N ARG A 144 -1.35 -6.58 -15.53
CA ARG A 144 -0.23 -6.37 -14.60
C ARG A 144 0.41 -5.01 -14.88
N ALA A 145 0.61 -4.21 -13.83
CA ALA A 145 1.33 -2.95 -13.93
C ALA A 145 1.76 -2.45 -12.55
N SER A 146 2.81 -1.64 -12.51
CA SER A 146 3.27 -0.94 -11.33
C SER A 146 3.12 0.56 -11.51
N PHE A 147 2.75 1.24 -10.43
CA PHE A 147 2.56 2.69 -10.42
C PHE A 147 3.25 3.32 -9.23
N VAL A 148 3.61 4.58 -9.39
CA VAL A 148 4.19 5.38 -8.31
C VAL A 148 3.10 5.75 -7.30
N VAL A 149 3.20 5.21 -6.09
CA VAL A 149 2.26 5.38 -4.98
C VAL A 149 2.96 6.05 -3.82
N GLN A 150 2.27 6.99 -3.19
CA GLN A 150 2.73 7.69 -2.01
C GLN A 150 2.68 6.77 -0.79
N THR A 151 3.74 6.68 0.00
CA THR A 151 3.71 5.97 1.29
C THR A 151 3.06 6.82 2.38
N PRO A 152 2.63 6.22 3.51
CA PRO A 152 2.24 6.97 4.72
C PRO A 152 3.40 7.77 5.34
N PHE A 153 4.63 7.63 4.83
CA PHE A 153 5.84 8.32 5.31
C PHE A 153 6.25 9.52 4.45
N GLY A 154 5.41 9.91 3.49
CA GLY A 154 5.70 11.07 2.64
C GLY A 154 6.75 10.82 1.55
N THR A 155 7.23 9.58 1.37
CA THR A 155 8.14 9.21 0.27
C THR A 155 7.47 8.26 -0.73
N PRO A 156 7.39 8.57 -2.04
CA PRO A 156 6.79 7.66 -3.03
C PRO A 156 7.60 6.39 -3.25
N ILE A 157 6.92 5.30 -3.61
CA ILE A 157 7.50 4.02 -4.06
C ILE A 157 6.75 3.51 -5.30
N CYS A 158 7.28 2.48 -5.95
CA CYS A 158 6.52 1.70 -6.92
C CYS A 158 5.71 0.62 -6.21
N VAL A 159 4.44 0.45 -6.58
CA VAL A 159 3.60 -0.65 -6.13
C VAL A 159 3.05 -1.36 -7.36
N GLU A 160 3.40 -2.63 -7.52
CA GLU A 160 2.86 -3.49 -8.57
C GLU A 160 1.58 -4.16 -8.13
N THR A 161 0.65 -4.29 -9.09
CA THR A 161 -0.54 -5.11 -8.92
C THR A 161 -0.78 -5.95 -10.17
N PHE A 162 -1.37 -7.14 -9.99
CA PHE A 162 -1.81 -8.00 -11.09
C PHE A 162 -2.99 -8.88 -10.70
N THR A 163 -3.64 -9.46 -11.71
CA THR A 163 -4.85 -10.29 -11.55
C THR A 163 -4.69 -11.74 -11.98
N GLN A 164 -3.56 -12.12 -12.57
CA GLN A 164 -3.27 -13.50 -12.93
C GLN A 164 -3.13 -14.39 -11.69
N GLY A 165 -3.61 -15.64 -11.76
CA GLY A 165 -3.56 -16.57 -10.63
C GLY A 165 -4.41 -16.08 -9.46
N THR A 166 -3.83 -16.05 -8.27
CA THR A 166 -4.43 -15.46 -7.06
C THR A 166 -4.40 -13.93 -7.08
N GLY A 167 -3.61 -13.31 -7.96
CA GLY A 167 -3.35 -11.87 -7.98
C GLY A 167 -2.46 -11.42 -6.82
N SER A 168 -1.80 -10.28 -6.97
CA SER A 168 -0.99 -9.72 -5.90
C SER A 168 -0.91 -8.20 -5.95
N CYS A 169 -0.39 -7.65 -4.85
CA CYS A 169 0.01 -6.28 -4.68
C CYS A 169 1.29 -6.25 -3.84
N PHE A 170 2.32 -5.54 -4.27
CA PHE A 170 3.60 -5.48 -3.55
C PHE A 170 4.46 -4.27 -3.94
N PRO A 171 5.37 -3.81 -3.06
CA PRO A 171 6.32 -2.75 -3.43
C PRO A 171 7.29 -3.29 -4.50
N VAL A 172 7.79 -2.44 -5.39
CA VAL A 172 8.79 -2.84 -6.40
C VAL A 172 10.10 -2.11 -6.13
N GLY A 173 11.14 -2.89 -5.85
CA GLY A 173 12.46 -2.37 -5.48
C GLY A 173 12.44 -1.56 -4.18
N THR A 174 13.60 -1.05 -3.79
CA THR A 174 13.78 -0.22 -2.59
C THR A 174 14.06 1.25 -2.92
N ASP A 175 14.32 1.56 -4.18
CA ASP A 175 14.74 2.89 -4.61
C ASP A 175 13.56 3.85 -4.79
N LYS A 176 13.86 5.14 -4.71
CA LYS A 176 12.88 6.17 -5.02
C LYS A 176 12.58 6.13 -6.53
N PRO A 177 11.30 6.07 -6.93
CA PRO A 177 10.93 6.10 -8.34
C PRO A 177 11.35 7.42 -9.01
N LYS A 178 11.75 7.32 -10.28
CA LYS A 178 12.10 8.50 -11.10
C LYS A 178 10.87 9.20 -11.66
N GLN A 179 9.78 8.46 -11.84
CA GLN A 179 8.52 8.96 -12.38
C GLN A 179 7.69 9.70 -11.33
N GLY A 180 6.78 10.56 -11.78
CA GLY A 180 5.85 11.29 -10.91
C GLY A 180 4.77 10.40 -10.31
N LEU A 181 4.11 10.89 -9.25
CA LEU A 181 2.98 10.20 -8.62
C LEU A 181 1.90 9.78 -9.65
N GLY A 182 1.41 8.55 -9.52
CA GLY A 182 0.37 7.99 -10.40
C GLY A 182 0.86 7.59 -11.79
N GLN A 183 2.11 7.85 -12.15
CA GLN A 183 2.70 7.37 -13.40
C GLN A 183 3.13 5.91 -13.27
N GLN A 184 3.13 5.20 -14.40
CA GLN A 184 3.62 3.84 -14.46
C GLN A 184 5.13 3.83 -14.15
N CYS A 185 5.60 2.79 -13.47
CA CYS A 185 7.03 2.59 -13.24
C CYS A 185 7.50 1.18 -13.64
N GLY A 186 8.74 0.82 -13.31
CA GLY A 186 9.32 -0.46 -13.71
C GLY A 186 8.55 -1.65 -13.14
N GLN A 187 8.49 -2.75 -13.88
CA GLN A 187 7.83 -3.97 -13.43
C GLN A 187 8.65 -4.66 -12.34
N GLY A 188 7.97 -5.17 -11.32
CA GLY A 188 8.55 -6.04 -10.30
C GLY A 188 8.56 -7.49 -10.74
N GLN A 189 9.33 -8.31 -10.03
CA GLN A 189 9.19 -9.77 -10.06
C GLN A 189 8.51 -10.18 -8.75
N ASP A 190 7.45 -10.98 -8.85
CA ASP A 190 6.84 -11.64 -7.69
C ASP A 190 7.42 -13.04 -7.59
#